data_AF-A0A351RVZ6-F1
#
_entry.id   AF-A0A351RVZ6-F1
#
_cell.length_a   1.000
_cell.length_b   1.000
_cell.length_c   1.000
_cell.angle_alpha   90.00
_cell.angle_beta   90.00
_cell.angle_gamma   90.00
#
_symmetry.space_group_name_H-M   'P 1'
#
loop_
_entity.id
_entity.type
_entity.pdbx_description
1 polymer ?
#
loop_
_entity_poly.entity_id
_entity_poly.type
_entity_poly.pdbx_seq_one_letter_code
_entity_poly.pdbx_strand_id
1 'polypeptide(L)'
;MNENIENQTGIDKKILLCWKCSFPNKVGDRHCMFCNAPLNKKLNFISWIELYFAQRKWRKALSKRKAKGVNGFITLTIGIILFLSGCYLFTKAVFTNSFTNWMISLLFLIYGIFSIKFFLSRK
;
A
#
# COMPACT_ATOMS: atom_id res chain seq x y z
N MET A 1 44.88 -3.73 18.29
CA MET A 1 43.69 -4.36 17.66
C MET A 1 42.46 -4.17 18.55
N ASN A 2 42.21 -2.93 18.98
CA ASN A 2 41.32 -2.54 20.08
C ASN A 2 40.48 -1.30 19.71
N GLU A 3 39.56 -1.40 18.75
CA GLU A 3 38.68 -0.26 18.37
C GLU A 3 37.19 -0.62 18.20
N ASN A 4 36.80 -1.86 18.49
CA ASN A 4 35.38 -2.26 18.44
C ASN A 4 34.70 -2.23 19.82
N ILE A 5 35.37 -1.69 20.85
CA ILE A 5 34.94 -1.77 22.26
C ILE A 5 34.10 -0.56 22.71
N GLU A 6 34.09 0.58 21.99
CA GLU A 6 33.52 1.83 22.54
C GLU A 6 32.15 2.30 22.01
N ASN A 7 31.64 1.82 20.86
CA ASN A 7 30.40 2.40 20.30
C ASN A 7 29.08 1.76 20.77
N GLN A 8 29.08 0.98 21.86
CA GLN A 8 27.87 0.37 22.42
C GLN A 8 27.61 0.68 23.90
N THR A 9 28.41 1.55 24.52
CA THR A 9 28.39 1.89 25.96
C THR A 9 27.35 2.95 26.35
N GLY A 10 26.16 2.98 25.73
CA GLY A 10 25.17 4.01 26.08
C GLY A 10 23.76 3.87 25.51
N ILE A 11 23.11 2.72 25.63
CA ILE A 11 21.63 2.70 25.53
C ILE A 11 21.11 1.72 26.58
N ASP A 12 20.27 2.22 27.49
CA ASP A 12 19.30 1.50 28.32
C ASP A 12 19.10 0.05 27.93
N LYS A 13 19.39 -0.90 28.85
CA LYS A 13 19.00 -2.33 28.82
C LYS A 13 18.45 -2.79 27.45
N LYS A 14 19.32 -2.83 26.42
CA LYS A 14 18.88 -2.83 25.01
C LYS A 14 18.13 -4.11 24.67
N ILE A 15 16.84 -4.04 24.43
CA ILE A 15 16.08 -5.19 23.91
C ILE A 15 16.57 -5.49 22.48
N LEU A 16 16.93 -6.74 22.19
CA LEU A 16 17.43 -7.14 20.86
C LEU A 16 16.27 -7.71 20.04
N LEU A 17 15.91 -7.06 18.94
CA LEU A 17 14.81 -7.48 18.07
C LEU A 17 15.26 -8.58 17.11
N CYS A 18 14.52 -9.69 17.05
CA CYS A 18 14.75 -10.73 16.05
C CYS A 18 14.46 -10.20 14.64
N TRP A 19 15.34 -10.43 13.67
CA TRP A 19 15.11 -9.95 12.29
C TRP A 19 13.87 -10.56 11.64
N LYS A 20 13.49 -11.79 12.03
CA LYS A 20 12.52 -12.61 11.30
C LYS A 20 11.10 -12.30 11.71
N CYS A 21 10.86 -12.25 13.02
CA CYS A 21 9.54 -12.04 13.61
C CYS A 21 9.43 -10.71 14.36
N SER A 22 10.50 -9.90 14.40
CA SER A 22 10.56 -8.66 15.18
C SER A 22 10.26 -8.85 16.68
N PHE A 23 10.45 -10.06 17.19
CA PHE A 23 10.22 -10.37 18.60
C PHE A 23 11.36 -9.81 19.47
N PRO A 24 11.04 -9.13 20.59
CA PRO A 24 12.04 -8.63 21.52
C PRO A 24 12.69 -9.77 22.30
N ASN A 25 14.01 -9.88 22.25
CA ASN A 25 14.80 -10.91 22.92
C ASN A 25 15.86 -10.28 23.83
N LYS A 26 16.41 -11.06 24.77
CA LYS A 26 17.46 -10.56 25.67
C LYS A 26 18.80 -10.54 24.92
N VAL A 27 19.70 -9.61 25.30
CA VAL A 27 21.00 -9.39 24.63
C VAL A 27 21.95 -10.60 24.69
N GLY A 28 21.68 -11.59 25.54
CA GLY A 28 22.47 -12.82 25.65
C GLY A 28 21.96 -14.00 24.81
N ASP A 29 20.76 -13.89 24.23
CA ASP A 29 20.13 -15.02 23.56
C ASP A 29 20.65 -15.20 22.13
N ARG A 30 21.13 -16.41 21.82
CA ARG A 30 21.64 -16.74 20.46
C ARG A 30 20.51 -17.03 19.47
N HIS A 31 19.39 -17.55 19.95
CA HIS A 31 18.22 -17.95 19.15
C HIS A 31 16.95 -17.27 19.66
N CYS A 32 16.03 -16.98 18.72
CA CYS A 32 14.80 -16.28 19.06
C CYS A 32 13.86 -17.23 19.77
N MET A 33 13.36 -16.85 20.95
CA MET A 33 12.43 -17.66 21.73
C MET A 33 11.17 -18.07 20.94
N PHE A 34 10.72 -17.25 19.99
CA PHE A 34 9.50 -17.51 19.22
C PHE A 34 9.74 -18.28 17.92
N CYS A 35 10.71 -17.85 17.11
CA CYS A 35 10.92 -18.41 15.76
C CYS A 35 12.17 -19.28 15.61
N ASN A 36 12.91 -19.46 16.70
CA ASN A 36 14.19 -20.18 16.79
C ASN A 36 15.27 -19.73 15.79
N ALA A 37 15.10 -18.56 15.17
CA ALA A 37 16.07 -18.01 14.24
C ALA A 37 17.28 -17.45 15.01
N PRO A 38 18.50 -17.58 14.49
CA PRO A 38 19.70 -17.01 15.11
C PRO A 38 19.61 -15.47 15.09
N LEU A 39 19.91 -14.81 16.21
CA LEU A 39 19.82 -13.34 16.29
C LEU A 39 21.11 -12.64 15.83
N ASN A 40 22.24 -13.35 15.82
CA ASN A 40 23.56 -12.77 15.54
C ASN A 40 23.98 -12.80 14.06
N LYS A 41 23.17 -13.40 13.18
CA LYS A 41 23.59 -13.60 11.80
C LYS A 41 23.45 -12.27 11.04
N LYS A 42 24.58 -11.78 10.51
CA LYS A 42 24.60 -10.68 9.54
C LYS A 42 23.56 -10.99 8.47
N LEU A 43 22.55 -10.14 8.33
CA LEU A 43 21.56 -10.32 7.27
C LEU A 43 22.29 -10.20 5.93
N ASN A 44 22.33 -11.30 5.19
CA ASN A 44 22.72 -11.25 3.79
C ASN A 44 21.66 -10.44 3.03
N PHE A 45 22.08 -9.66 2.03
CA PHE A 45 21.19 -8.81 1.23
C PHE A 45 19.95 -9.55 0.72
N ILE A 46 20.13 -10.81 0.29
CA ILE A 46 19.06 -11.70 -0.19
C ILE A 46 17.98 -11.91 0.89
N SER A 47 18.38 -12.21 2.12
CA SER A 47 17.44 -12.42 3.22
C SER A 47 16.66 -11.16 3.59
N TRP A 48 17.27 -9.99 3.42
CA TRP A 48 16.60 -8.70 3.65
C TRP A 48 15.51 -8.43 2.60
N ILE A 49 15.78 -8.78 1.35
CA ILE A 49 14.80 -8.66 0.25
C ILE A 49 13.60 -9.58 0.49
N GLU A 50 13.83 -10.83 0.87
CA GLU A 50 12.75 -11.78 1.21
C GLU A 50 11.86 -11.26 2.35
N LEU A 51 12.48 -10.70 3.41
CA LEU A 51 11.79 -10.06 4.52
C LEU A 51 10.95 -8.86 4.07
N TYR A 52 11.51 -8.00 3.22
CA TYR A 52 10.80 -6.85 2.68
C TYR A 52 9.55 -7.28 1.89
N PHE A 53 9.68 -8.27 1.01
CA PHE A 53 8.54 -8.80 0.25
C PHE A 53 7.50 -9.47 1.15
N ALA A 54 7.93 -10.24 2.15
CA ALA A 54 7.03 -10.86 3.13
C ALA A 54 6.25 -9.79 3.90
N GLN A 55 6.90 -8.77 4.45
CA GLN A 55 6.25 -7.66 5.15
C GLN A 55 5.28 -6.90 4.24
N ARG A 56 5.65 -6.65 2.99
CA ARG A 56 4.78 -5.99 2.01
C ARG A 56 3.54 -6.83 1.70
N LYS A 57 3.69 -8.14 1.55
CA LYS A 57 2.58 -9.09 1.35
C LYS A 57 1.64 -9.10 2.57
N TRP A 58 2.19 -9.11 3.78
CA TRP A 58 1.42 -9.03 5.02
C TRP A 58 0.65 -7.71 5.16
N ARG A 59 1.29 -6.56 4.88
CA ARG A 59 0.61 -5.24 4.89
C ARG A 59 -0.51 -5.17 3.86
N LYS A 60 -0.30 -5.73 2.65
CA LYS A 60 -1.37 -5.86 1.64
C LYS A 60 -2.52 -6.76 2.14
N ALA A 61 -2.21 -7.89 2.78
CA ALA A 61 -3.23 -8.77 3.35
C ALA A 61 -4.03 -8.12 4.48
N LEU A 62 -3.38 -7.33 5.36
CA LEU A 62 -4.07 -6.54 6.38
C LEU A 62 -4.97 -5.46 5.77
N SER A 63 -4.47 -4.74 4.76
CA SER A 63 -5.23 -3.71 4.05
C SER A 63 -6.49 -4.30 3.38
N LYS A 64 -6.38 -5.50 2.79
CA LYS A 64 -7.54 -6.22 2.23
C LYS A 64 -8.58 -6.62 3.28
N ARG A 65 -8.20 -6.86 4.53
CA ARG A 65 -9.15 -7.15 5.63
C ARG A 65 -9.87 -5.88 6.12
N LYS A 66 -9.19 -4.72 6.13
CA LYS A 66 -9.82 -3.43 6.48
C LYS A 66 -10.70 -2.86 5.36
N ALA A 67 -10.39 -3.13 4.09
CA ALA A 67 -11.05 -2.50 2.95
C ALA A 67 -12.24 -3.28 2.37
N LYS A 68 -12.86 -4.21 3.12
CA LYS A 68 -13.93 -5.07 2.60
C LYS A 68 -15.34 -4.46 2.65
N GLY A 69 -15.49 -3.22 3.13
CA GLY A 69 -16.80 -2.58 3.26
C GLY A 69 -16.88 -1.24 2.51
N VAL A 70 -17.89 -1.10 1.66
CA VAL A 70 -18.50 0.16 1.20
C VAL A 70 -17.73 1.01 0.16
N ASN A 71 -16.40 1.22 0.27
CA ASN A 71 -15.72 2.19 -0.61
C ASN A 71 -15.74 1.83 -2.11
N GLY A 72 -15.79 0.54 -2.43
CA GLY A 72 -15.82 0.09 -3.82
C GLY A 72 -17.10 0.51 -4.55
N PHE A 73 -18.26 0.30 -3.91
CA PHE A 73 -19.56 0.66 -4.49
C PHE A 73 -19.70 2.17 -4.69
N ILE A 74 -19.23 2.97 -3.73
CA ILE A 74 -19.25 4.44 -3.83
C ILE A 74 -18.45 4.92 -5.05
N THR A 75 -17.27 4.34 -5.27
CA THR A 75 -16.41 4.72 -6.41
C THR A 75 -17.08 4.40 -7.74
N LEU A 76 -17.75 3.24 -7.82
CA LEU A 76 -18.52 2.83 -9.00
C LEU A 76 -19.74 3.73 -9.23
N THR A 77 -20.52 4.05 -8.19
CA THR A 77 -21.70 4.93 -8.34
C THR A 77 -21.30 6.32 -8.79
N ILE A 78 -20.21 6.87 -8.25
CA ILE A 78 -19.67 8.17 -8.70
C ILE A 78 -19.25 8.08 -10.16
N GLY A 79 -18.53 7.03 -10.57
CA GLY A 79 -18.13 6.82 -11.96
C GLY A 79 -19.31 6.77 -12.93
N ILE A 80 -20.39 6.07 -12.57
CA ILE A 80 -21.63 5.99 -13.38
C ILE A 80 -22.31 7.36 -13.49
N ILE A 81 -22.43 8.10 -12.38
CA ILE A 81 -23.04 9.43 -12.37
C ILE A 81 -22.26 10.40 -13.27
N LEU A 82 -20.92 10.39 -13.18
CA LEU A 82 -20.07 11.23 -14.04
C LEU A 82 -20.17 10.83 -15.52
N PHE A 83 -20.30 9.54 -15.81
CA PHE A 83 -20.47 9.08 -17.19
C PHE A 83 -21.82 9.55 -17.78
N LEU A 84 -22.92 9.37 -17.03
CA LEU A 84 -24.25 9.80 -17.43
C LEU A 84 -24.35 11.32 -17.59
N SER A 85 -23.78 12.08 -16.66
CA SER A 85 -23.74 13.54 -16.77
C SER A 85 -22.91 14.00 -17.97
N GLY A 86 -21.79 13.33 -18.23
CA GLY A 86 -20.97 13.54 -19.43
C GLY A 86 -21.75 13.31 -20.72
N CYS A 87 -22.48 12.20 -20.85
CA CYS A 87 -23.34 11.91 -22.00
C CYS A 87 -24.46 12.95 -22.18
N TYR A 88 -25.08 13.41 -21.09
CA TYR A 88 -26.12 14.43 -21.14
C TYR A 88 -25.57 15.78 -21.61
N LEU A 89 -24.42 16.20 -21.07
CA LEU A 89 -23.76 17.43 -21.49
C LEU A 89 -23.25 17.33 -22.94
N PHE A 90 -22.86 16.14 -23.38
CA PHE A 90 -22.44 15.89 -24.77
C PHE A 90 -23.58 16.17 -25.73
N THR A 91 -24.75 15.56 -25.48
CA THR A 91 -25.93 15.73 -26.34
C THR A 91 -26.39 17.18 -26.34
N LYS A 92 -26.45 17.83 -25.17
CA LYS A 92 -26.69 19.28 -25.05
C LYS A 92 -25.71 20.11 -25.86
N ALA A 93 -24.40 19.80 -25.80
CA ALA A 93 -23.37 20.54 -26.52
C ALA A 93 -23.52 20.43 -28.04
N VAL A 94 -23.87 19.24 -28.55
CA VAL A 94 -24.14 19.00 -29.98
C VAL A 94 -25.36 19.79 -30.45
N PHE A 95 -26.45 19.82 -29.68
CA PHE A 95 -27.64 20.58 -30.06
C PHE A 95 -27.45 22.10 -29.97
N THR A 96 -26.63 22.57 -29.02
CA THR A 96 -26.43 24.01 -28.77
C THR A 96 -25.17 24.59 -29.44
N ASN A 97 -24.41 23.78 -30.19
CA ASN A 97 -23.11 24.14 -30.78
C ASN A 97 -22.17 24.86 -29.80
N SER A 98 -22.18 24.44 -28.53
CA SER A 98 -21.41 25.10 -27.46
C SER A 98 -20.11 24.36 -27.17
N PHE A 99 -18.98 25.01 -27.50
CA PHE A 99 -17.64 24.44 -27.35
C PHE A 99 -17.27 24.14 -25.89
N THR A 100 -17.63 25.03 -24.96
CA THR A 100 -17.36 24.84 -23.52
C THR A 100 -18.08 23.62 -22.97
N ASN A 101 -19.34 23.43 -23.36
CA ASN A 101 -20.14 22.26 -22.97
C ASN A 101 -19.59 20.97 -23.58
N TRP A 102 -18.99 21.04 -24.77
CA TRP A 102 -18.33 19.90 -25.39
C TRP A 102 -17.05 19.51 -24.63
N MET A 103 -16.20 20.48 -24.26
CA MET A 103 -14.99 20.23 -23.48
C MET A 103 -15.28 19.65 -22.09
N ILE A 104 -16.25 20.22 -21.37
CA ILE A 104 -16.61 19.74 -20.02
C ILE A 104 -17.21 18.33 -20.07
N SER A 105 -18.01 18.04 -21.11
CA SER A 105 -18.57 16.71 -21.34
C SER A 105 -17.48 15.67 -21.58
N LEU A 106 -16.48 16.00 -22.41
CA LEU A 106 -15.37 15.12 -22.73
C LEU A 106 -14.52 14.80 -21.48
N LEU A 107 -14.30 15.79 -20.62
CA LEU A 107 -13.64 15.61 -19.33
C LEU A 107 -14.41 14.63 -18.42
N PHE A 108 -15.73 14.80 -18.29
CA PHE A 108 -16.57 13.91 -17.50
C PHE A 108 -16.61 12.49 -18.05
N LEU A 109 -16.66 12.33 -19.37
CA LEU A 109 -16.64 11.01 -20.02
C LEU A 109 -15.32 10.28 -19.79
N ILE A 110 -14.18 10.95 -20.02
CA ILE A 110 -12.86 10.33 -19.78
C ILE A 110 -12.73 9.93 -18.32
N TYR A 111 -13.09 10.83 -17.40
CA TYR A 111 -12.96 10.56 -15.98
C TYR A 111 -13.93 9.46 -15.50
N GLY A 112 -15.17 9.45 -16.01
CA GLY A 112 -16.16 8.40 -15.75
C GLY A 112 -15.69 7.03 -16.22
N ILE A 113 -15.22 6.92 -17.47
CA ILE A 113 -14.68 5.67 -18.05
C ILE A 113 -13.46 5.20 -17.25
N PHE A 114 -12.55 6.12 -16.92
CA PHE A 114 -11.36 5.78 -16.14
C PHE A 114 -11.71 5.26 -14.75
N SER A 115 -12.67 5.89 -14.07
CA SER A 115 -13.14 5.48 -12.75
C SER A 115 -13.81 4.09 -12.77
N ILE A 116 -14.65 3.82 -13.77
CA ILE A 116 -15.29 2.51 -13.98
C ILE A 116 -14.23 1.44 -14.29
N LYS A 117 -13.28 1.74 -15.19
CA LYS A 117 -12.19 0.81 -15.56
C LYS A 117 -11.29 0.50 -14.37
N PHE A 118 -10.94 1.50 -13.56
CA PHE A 118 -10.15 1.33 -12.34
C PHE A 118 -10.86 0.44 -11.33
N PHE A 119 -12.18 0.59 -11.18
CA PHE A 119 -12.97 -0.29 -10.32
C PHE A 119 -13.02 -1.73 -10.85
N LEU A 120 -13.26 -1.92 -12.15
CA LEU A 120 -13.25 -3.25 -12.77
C LEU A 120 -11.90 -3.95 -12.63
N SER A 121 -10.78 -3.26 -12.86
CA SER A 121 -9.43 -3.83 -12.72
C SER A 121 -9.04 -4.15 -11.27
N ARG A 122 -9.75 -3.60 -10.28
CA ARG A 122 -9.53 -3.90 -8.86
C ARG A 122 -10.33 -5.11 -8.36
N LYS A 123 -11.38 -5.52 -9.07
CA LYS A 123 -12.20 -6.68 -8.74
C LYS A 123 -11.58 -7.95 -9.30
#